data_AF-W2WM92-F1
#
_entry.id   AF-W2WM92-F1
#
_cell.length_a   1.000
_cell.length_b   1.000
_cell.length_c   1.000
_cell.angle_alpha   90.00
_cell.angle_beta   90.00
_cell.angle_gamma   90.00
#
_symmetry.space_group_name_H-M   'P 1'
#
loop_
_entity.id
_entity.type
_entity.pdbx_description
1 polymer ?
#
loop_
_entity_poly.entity_id
_entity_poly.type
_entity_poly.pdbx_seq_one_letter_code
_entity_poly.pdbx_strand_id
1 'polypeptide(L)'
;MGLAALQLRDRSLAVERNQKLRCSIGGYVDLVCKLQQLTKKYTAQEREISECASQAHTMHHKFWDLLANADEEIFADQLAAVARLRLELQQRGYQLPTTALSVNWGLSRGHMMVKQDGNNGVVLEMHCGTTVPFNLDVAARAYWRFFCVEHGEIPADSSATSLSKGTIANSFSLRLEFEGLVSEVSGKYTCQVNVDEDKITITWVEHADVLAFGGVVFNGLQYQKRASMTLCRVLREGPGNQSTSTVVHTYFQTIPVFHDSIADKLQQTQAFVDSAYRSHSKLNKIVCQHMSNLLLEEDWKATFG
;
A
#
# COMPACT_ATOMS: atom_id res chain seq x y z
N MET A 1 55.16 -41.40 2.11
CA MET A 1 55.15 -40.04 1.54
C MET A 1 55.96 -39.13 2.45
N GLY A 2 56.95 -38.39 1.92
CA GLY A 2 57.83 -37.54 2.72
C GLY A 2 57.18 -36.22 3.16
N LEU A 3 57.61 -35.66 4.31
CA LEU A 3 57.07 -34.43 4.91
C LEU A 3 56.99 -33.25 3.92
N ALA A 4 57.96 -33.13 3.01
CA ALA A 4 57.98 -32.07 2.00
C ALA A 4 56.79 -32.14 1.03
N ALA A 5 56.32 -33.35 0.68
CA ALA A 5 55.17 -33.54 -0.20
C ALA A 5 53.84 -33.17 0.48
N LEU A 6 53.73 -33.40 1.79
CA LEU A 6 52.58 -32.97 2.59
C LEU A 6 52.53 -31.44 2.73
N GLN A 7 53.67 -30.81 3.04
CA GLN A 7 53.77 -29.34 3.12
C GLN A 7 53.45 -28.66 1.78
N LEU A 8 53.87 -29.25 0.66
CA LEU A 8 53.56 -28.71 -0.66
C LEU A 8 52.05 -28.79 -0.97
N ARG A 9 51.39 -29.89 -0.58
CA ARG A 9 49.94 -30.10 -0.75
C ARG A 9 49.13 -29.15 0.13
N ASP A 10 49.53 -28.97 1.38
CA ASP A 10 48.81 -28.07 2.29
C ASP A 10 48.98 -26.61 1.85
N ARG A 11 50.15 -26.24 1.34
CA ARG A 11 50.39 -24.92 0.73
C ARG A 11 49.55 -24.69 -0.52
N SER A 12 49.42 -25.68 -1.41
CA SER A 12 48.60 -25.53 -2.62
C SER A 12 47.11 -25.35 -2.28
N LEU A 13 46.60 -26.12 -1.32
CA LEU A 13 45.22 -26.00 -0.83
C LEU A 13 44.96 -24.64 -0.16
N ALA A 14 45.92 -24.13 0.62
CA ALA A 14 45.81 -22.81 1.25
C ALA A 14 45.82 -21.67 0.21
N VAL A 15 46.62 -21.78 -0.85
CA VAL A 15 46.65 -20.81 -1.96
C VAL A 15 45.33 -20.82 -2.71
N GLU A 16 44.78 -22.00 -3.03
CA GLU A 16 43.49 -22.13 -3.73
C GLU A 16 42.35 -21.53 -2.90
N ARG A 17 42.31 -21.81 -1.59
CA ARG A 17 41.32 -21.21 -0.68
C ARG A 17 41.45 -19.69 -0.59
N ASN A 18 42.67 -19.17 -0.47
CA ASN A 18 42.91 -17.72 -0.47
C ASN A 18 42.50 -17.06 -1.78
N GLN A 19 42.70 -17.73 -2.92
CA GLN A 19 42.31 -17.22 -4.22
C GLN A 19 40.78 -17.16 -4.34
N LYS A 20 40.06 -18.21 -3.91
CA LYS A 20 38.58 -18.22 -3.86
C LYS A 20 38.03 -17.12 -2.96
N LEU A 21 38.62 -16.92 -1.77
CA LEU A 21 38.22 -15.85 -0.85
C LEU A 21 38.44 -14.46 -1.45
N ARG A 22 39.57 -14.23 -2.12
CA ARG A 22 39.85 -12.94 -2.80
C ARG A 22 38.84 -12.64 -3.91
N CYS A 23 38.45 -13.65 -4.70
CA CYS A 23 37.41 -13.49 -5.73
C CYS A 23 36.05 -13.14 -5.11
N SER A 24 35.66 -13.83 -4.02
CA SER A 24 34.40 -13.53 -3.33
C SER A 24 34.39 -12.13 -2.71
N ILE A 25 35.48 -11.71 -2.07
CA ILE A 25 35.62 -10.35 -1.52
C ILE A 25 35.53 -9.31 -2.64
N GLY A 26 36.15 -9.55 -3.80
CA GLY A 26 36.01 -8.68 -4.96
C GLY A 26 34.56 -8.48 -5.40
N GLY A 27 33.75 -9.55 -5.39
CA GLY A 27 32.32 -9.48 -5.67
C GLY A 27 31.53 -8.67 -4.63
N TYR A 28 31.84 -8.82 -3.34
CA TYR A 28 31.22 -8.02 -2.29
C TYR A 28 31.60 -6.54 -2.36
N VAL A 29 32.85 -6.22 -2.69
CA VAL A 29 33.30 -4.83 -2.87
C VAL A 29 32.58 -4.19 -4.07
N ASP A 30 32.43 -4.90 -5.17
CA ASP A 30 31.70 -4.38 -6.34
C ASP A 30 30.21 -4.12 -6.04
N LEU A 31 29.57 -5.02 -5.27
CA LEU A 31 28.20 -4.82 -4.79
C LEU A 31 28.08 -3.59 -3.89
N VAL A 32 29.00 -3.43 -2.91
CA VAL A 32 29.02 -2.27 -2.01
C VAL A 32 29.25 -0.98 -2.77
N CYS A 33 30.14 -0.96 -3.77
CA CYS A 33 30.37 0.19 -4.63
C CYS A 33 29.11 0.57 -5.43
N LYS A 34 28.40 -0.41 -6.00
CA LYS A 34 27.13 -0.18 -6.70
C LYS A 34 26.05 0.37 -5.77
N LEU A 35 25.93 -0.18 -4.56
CA LEU A 35 25.00 0.33 -3.55
C LEU A 35 25.36 1.76 -3.14
N GLN A 36 26.62 2.06 -2.88
CA GLN A 36 27.07 3.43 -2.57
C GLN A 36 26.80 4.41 -3.71
N GLN A 37 26.96 4.00 -4.97
CA GLN A 37 26.60 4.82 -6.13
C GLN A 37 25.10 5.08 -6.21
N LEU A 38 24.26 4.07 -5.94
CA LEU A 38 22.81 4.23 -5.88
C LEU A 38 22.40 5.17 -4.74
N THR A 39 22.98 5.03 -3.55
CA THR A 39 22.70 5.92 -2.42
C THR A 39 23.16 7.35 -2.70
N LYS A 40 24.30 7.56 -3.35
CA LYS A 40 24.78 8.89 -3.77
C LYS A 40 23.88 9.53 -4.83
N LYS A 41 23.38 8.75 -5.79
CA LYS A 41 22.40 9.23 -6.77
C LYS A 41 21.08 9.62 -6.09
N TYR A 42 20.61 8.81 -5.14
CA TYR A 42 19.40 9.06 -4.36
C TYR A 42 19.52 10.33 -3.50
N THR A 43 20.66 10.53 -2.82
CA THR A 43 20.91 11.72 -1.98
C THR A 43 21.23 13.00 -2.76
N ALA A 44 21.75 12.89 -3.99
CA ALA A 44 21.87 14.02 -4.91
C ALA A 44 20.49 14.46 -5.43
N GLN A 45 19.64 13.48 -5.74
CA GLN A 45 18.24 13.70 -6.09
C GLN A 45 17.48 14.37 -4.93
N GLU A 46 17.67 13.93 -3.68
CA GLU A 46 17.09 14.59 -2.49
C GLU A 46 17.49 16.08 -2.34
N ARG A 47 18.71 16.45 -2.75
CA ARG A 47 19.17 17.85 -2.69
C ARG A 47 18.59 18.73 -3.80
N GLU A 48 18.51 18.22 -5.03
CA GLU A 48 17.81 18.91 -6.14
C GLU A 48 16.30 19.03 -5.85
N ILE A 49 15.71 18.03 -5.16
CA ILE A 49 14.33 18.04 -4.66
C ILE A 49 14.12 19.12 -3.57
N SER A 50 15.10 19.35 -2.70
CA SER A 50 15.04 20.39 -1.66
C SER A 50 15.07 21.81 -2.22
N GLU A 51 15.74 22.05 -3.35
CA GLU A 51 15.78 23.36 -4.01
C GLU A 51 14.48 23.65 -4.79
N CYS A 52 13.86 22.62 -5.37
CA CYS A 52 12.61 22.74 -6.13
C CYS A 52 11.35 22.93 -5.24
N ALA A 53 11.41 22.49 -3.98
CA ALA A 53 10.34 22.67 -2.98
C ALA A 53 10.00 24.14 -2.68
N SER A 54 10.88 25.07 -3.06
CA SER A 54 10.66 26.51 -2.88
C SER A 54 9.74 27.16 -3.92
N GLN A 55 9.35 26.45 -5.00
CA GLN A 55 8.67 27.04 -6.16
C GLN A 55 7.28 26.44 -6.48
N ALA A 56 6.78 25.50 -5.68
CA ALA A 56 5.48 24.87 -5.92
C ALA A 56 4.30 25.74 -5.45
N HIS A 57 3.62 26.40 -6.40
CA HIS A 57 2.29 26.96 -6.19
C HIS A 57 1.23 26.11 -6.91
N THR A 58 0.06 25.97 -6.24
CA THR A 58 -1.28 25.66 -6.78
C THR A 58 -1.73 24.19 -6.99
N MET A 59 -1.90 23.45 -5.88
CA MET A 59 -3.19 22.88 -5.45
C MET A 59 -3.09 22.55 -3.94
N HIS A 60 -3.46 23.51 -3.07
CA HIS A 60 -3.52 23.20 -1.65
C HIS A 60 -4.66 22.21 -1.39
N HIS A 61 -4.30 20.98 -1.03
CA HIS A 61 -5.25 20.05 -0.43
C HIS A 61 -5.96 20.75 0.73
N LYS A 62 -7.29 20.89 0.64
CA LYS A 62 -8.10 21.56 1.66
C LYS A 62 -8.04 20.76 2.95
N PHE A 63 -7.60 21.37 4.05
CA PHE A 63 -7.77 20.77 5.37
C PHE A 63 -9.26 20.84 5.72
N TRP A 64 -9.90 19.68 5.91
CA TRP A 64 -11.30 19.62 6.28
C TRP A 64 -11.44 19.61 7.79
N ASP A 65 -12.20 20.54 8.35
CA ASP A 65 -12.79 20.36 9.67
C ASP A 65 -13.88 19.29 9.56
N LEU A 66 -13.57 18.05 9.96
CA LEU A 66 -14.49 16.92 9.82
C LEU A 66 -15.67 16.97 10.79
N LEU A 67 -15.62 17.84 11.81
CA LEU A 67 -16.69 18.01 12.81
C LEU A 67 -17.59 19.21 12.49
N ALA A 68 -17.00 20.32 12.01
CA ALA A 68 -17.74 21.55 11.76
C ALA A 68 -18.30 21.66 10.34
N ASN A 69 -17.63 21.08 9.34
CA ASN A 69 -18.12 21.13 7.96
C ASN A 69 -19.33 20.19 7.79
N ALA A 70 -20.28 20.62 6.96
CA ALA A 70 -21.44 19.81 6.64
C ALA A 70 -21.01 18.50 5.96
N ASP A 71 -21.51 17.38 6.49
CA ASP A 71 -21.28 16.03 5.96
C ASP A 71 -21.56 15.97 4.44
N GLU A 72 -22.62 16.64 3.99
CA GLU A 72 -23.00 16.72 2.58
C GLU A 72 -21.90 17.32 1.69
N GLU A 73 -21.20 18.36 2.15
CA GLU A 73 -20.12 19.00 1.38
C GLU A 73 -18.91 18.06 1.26
N ILE A 74 -18.52 17.42 2.36
CA ILE A 74 -17.39 16.47 2.39
C ILE A 74 -17.69 15.27 1.49
N PHE A 75 -18.86 14.65 1.64
CA PHE A 75 -19.23 13.48 0.86
C PHE A 75 -19.43 13.80 -0.62
N ALA A 76 -19.92 15.00 -0.97
CA ALA A 76 -20.01 15.43 -2.37
C ALA A 76 -18.62 15.60 -3.01
N ASP A 77 -17.66 16.22 -2.31
CA ASP A 77 -16.28 16.34 -2.81
C ASP A 77 -15.62 14.96 -2.96
N GLN A 78 -15.77 14.09 -1.96
CA GLN A 78 -15.24 12.73 -2.01
C GLN A 78 -15.86 11.93 -3.16
N LEU A 79 -17.17 12.03 -3.39
CA LEU A 79 -17.82 11.37 -4.52
C LEU A 79 -17.29 11.87 -5.87
N ALA A 80 -17.08 13.18 -6.00
CA ALA A 80 -16.47 13.76 -7.19
C ALA A 80 -15.02 13.27 -7.37
N ALA A 81 -14.27 13.14 -6.27
CA ALA A 81 -12.91 12.60 -6.29
C ALA A 81 -12.87 11.11 -6.66
N VAL A 82 -13.81 10.30 -6.18
CA VAL A 82 -13.98 8.89 -6.60
C VAL A 82 -14.25 8.81 -8.11
N ALA A 83 -15.14 9.65 -8.63
CA ALA A 83 -15.42 9.70 -10.06
C ALA A 83 -14.19 10.09 -10.89
N ARG A 84 -13.41 11.09 -10.44
CA ARG A 84 -12.14 11.49 -11.07
C ARG A 84 -11.12 10.36 -11.08
N LEU A 85 -10.89 9.73 -9.92
CA LEU A 85 -9.94 8.62 -9.80
C LEU A 85 -10.33 7.45 -10.72
N ARG A 86 -11.62 7.14 -10.81
CA ARG A 86 -12.12 6.11 -11.73
C ARG A 86 -11.80 6.46 -13.19
N LEU A 87 -12.03 7.71 -13.61
CA LEU A 87 -11.71 8.16 -14.97
C LEU A 87 -10.20 8.10 -15.23
N GLU A 88 -9.37 8.51 -14.28
CA GLU A 88 -7.90 8.42 -14.38
C GLU A 88 -7.43 6.97 -14.57
N LEU A 89 -8.00 6.03 -13.80
CA LEU A 89 -7.71 4.60 -13.90
C LEU A 89 -8.17 4.02 -15.25
N GLN A 90 -9.29 4.48 -15.79
CA GLN A 90 -9.76 4.09 -17.13
C GLN A 90 -8.85 4.64 -18.24
N GLN A 91 -8.44 5.91 -18.14
CA GLN A 91 -7.64 6.60 -19.14
C GLN A 91 -6.20 6.10 -19.23
N ARG A 92 -5.58 5.75 -18.10
CA ARG A 92 -4.25 5.12 -18.09
C ARG A 92 -4.24 3.75 -18.77
N GLY A 93 -5.43 3.18 -19.06
CA GLY A 93 -5.60 1.78 -19.37
C GLY A 93 -5.18 0.92 -18.19
N TYR A 94 -5.60 -0.35 -18.18
CA TYR A 94 -4.95 -1.35 -17.32
C TYR A 94 -3.53 -1.65 -17.85
N GLN A 95 -2.69 -0.64 -17.99
CA GLN A 95 -1.26 -0.84 -18.07
C GLN A 95 -0.80 -1.03 -16.63
N LEU A 96 -0.81 -2.30 -16.20
CA LEU A 96 0.01 -2.75 -15.09
C LEU A 96 1.36 -2.06 -15.25
N PRO A 97 1.84 -1.29 -14.25
CA PRO A 97 3.23 -0.89 -14.26
C PRO A 97 4.04 -2.16 -14.49
N THR A 98 4.90 -2.20 -15.48
CA THR A 98 5.72 -3.38 -15.78
C THR A 98 6.61 -3.76 -14.58
N THR A 99 6.78 -2.84 -13.64
CA THR A 99 7.39 -3.01 -12.31
C THR A 99 6.50 -3.67 -11.25
N ALA A 100 5.18 -3.80 -11.48
CA ALA A 100 4.21 -4.55 -10.66
C ALA A 100 4.08 -6.02 -11.10
N LEU A 101 4.93 -6.49 -12.03
CA LEU A 101 5.00 -7.90 -12.46
C LEU A 101 5.52 -8.86 -11.39
N SER A 102 5.83 -8.41 -10.17
CA SER A 102 5.86 -9.32 -9.04
C SER A 102 4.41 -9.64 -8.64
N VAL A 103 3.72 -10.44 -9.46
CA VAL A 103 2.57 -11.20 -9.00
C VAL A 103 3.13 -12.19 -7.99
N ASN A 104 3.27 -11.72 -6.75
CA ASN A 104 3.82 -12.53 -5.68
C ASN A 104 2.73 -13.51 -5.27
N TRP A 105 3.13 -14.77 -5.12
CA TRP A 105 2.30 -15.75 -4.42
C TRP A 105 2.27 -15.36 -2.95
N GLY A 106 1.13 -14.83 -2.49
CA GLY A 106 0.93 -14.38 -1.12
C GLY A 106 0.35 -12.97 -1.03
N LEU A 107 -0.41 -12.75 0.04
CA LEU A 107 -1.01 -11.46 0.35
C LEU A 107 0.06 -10.43 0.74
N SER A 108 -0.11 -9.20 0.27
CA SER A 108 0.77 -8.07 0.61
C SER A 108 -0.02 -6.76 0.48
N ARG A 109 0.39 -5.73 1.24
CA ARG A 109 -0.04 -4.33 1.07
C ARG A 109 0.82 -3.58 0.04
N GLY A 110 1.79 -4.25 -0.58
CA GLY A 110 2.72 -3.66 -1.53
C GLY A 110 3.88 -2.95 -0.84
N HIS A 111 4.80 -2.41 -1.63
CA HIS A 111 5.90 -1.61 -1.11
C HIS A 111 5.49 -0.14 -1.05
N MET A 112 5.76 0.50 0.08
CA MET A 112 5.55 1.94 0.24
C MET A 112 6.65 2.74 -0.46
N MET A 113 6.23 3.61 -1.35
CA MET A 113 7.07 4.58 -2.05
C MET A 113 6.70 5.98 -1.56
N VAL A 114 7.71 6.77 -1.21
CA VAL A 114 7.54 8.21 -0.99
C VAL A 114 7.85 8.92 -2.30
N LYS A 115 6.92 9.73 -2.78
CA LYS A 115 7.11 10.63 -3.91
C LYS A 115 6.97 12.07 -3.43
N GLN A 116 7.73 12.97 -4.04
CA GLN A 116 7.49 14.40 -3.94
C GLN A 116 6.77 14.81 -5.23
N ASP A 117 5.54 15.24 -5.10
CA ASP A 117 4.71 15.76 -6.17
C ASP A 117 4.79 17.29 -6.12
N GLY A 118 5.18 17.92 -7.23
CA GLY A 118 5.28 19.37 -7.34
C GLY A 118 3.98 20.11 -7.02
N ASN A 119 2.82 19.45 -7.11
CA ASN A 119 1.54 20.04 -6.74
C ASN A 119 1.07 19.64 -5.33
N ASN A 120 1.42 18.45 -4.86
CA ASN A 120 0.82 17.84 -3.66
C ASN A 120 1.81 17.66 -2.49
N GLY A 121 3.08 18.07 -2.65
CA GLY A 121 4.12 17.86 -1.66
C GLY A 121 4.48 16.38 -1.52
N VAL A 122 4.62 15.91 -0.28
CA VAL A 122 4.92 14.49 -0.01
C VAL A 122 3.69 13.63 -0.26
N VAL A 123 3.86 12.60 -1.08
CA VAL A 123 2.83 11.61 -1.41
C VAL A 123 3.34 10.22 -1.07
N LEU A 124 2.59 9.48 -0.27
CA LEU A 124 2.83 8.06 0.00
C LEU A 124 2.04 7.23 -1.00
N GLU A 125 2.72 6.48 -1.86
CA GLU A 125 2.08 5.57 -2.81
C GLU A 125 2.42 4.10 -2.51
N MET A 126 1.41 3.25 -2.62
CA MET A 126 1.55 1.80 -2.54
C MET A 126 0.84 1.16 -3.73
N HIS A 127 1.52 0.21 -4.35
CA HIS A 127 0.93 -0.67 -5.36
C HIS A 127 1.16 -2.11 -4.95
N CYS A 128 0.13 -2.94 -5.05
CA CYS A 128 0.26 -4.37 -4.88
C CYS A 128 -0.54 -5.12 -5.95
N GLY A 129 0.09 -6.11 -6.56
CA GLY A 129 -0.56 -7.16 -7.34
C GLY A 129 -0.36 -8.50 -6.65
N THR A 130 -1.45 -9.22 -6.41
CA THR A 130 -1.42 -10.58 -5.85
C THR A 130 -2.42 -11.47 -6.57
N THR A 131 -2.16 -12.77 -6.63
CA THR A 131 -3.12 -13.75 -7.12
C THR A 131 -3.57 -14.61 -5.95
N VAL A 132 -4.88 -14.67 -5.76
CA VAL A 132 -5.51 -15.50 -4.72
C VAL A 132 -6.15 -16.74 -5.35
N PRO A 133 -6.04 -17.91 -4.72
CA PRO A 133 -6.56 -19.18 -5.26
C PRO A 133 -8.07 -19.34 -5.01
N PHE A 134 -8.83 -18.27 -5.20
CA PHE A 134 -10.28 -18.24 -5.03
C PHE A 134 -10.93 -17.64 -6.28
N ASN A 135 -12.15 -18.08 -6.59
CA ASN A 135 -12.95 -17.49 -7.66
C ASN A 135 -13.28 -16.01 -7.37
N LEU A 136 -13.69 -15.28 -8.40
CA LEU A 136 -13.91 -13.83 -8.32
C LEU A 136 -14.93 -13.45 -7.24
N ASP A 137 -16.01 -14.23 -7.10
CA ASP A 137 -17.10 -13.89 -6.19
C ASP A 137 -16.68 -14.07 -4.72
N VAL A 138 -15.97 -15.15 -4.41
CA VAL A 138 -15.40 -15.41 -3.08
C VAL A 138 -14.37 -14.34 -2.73
N ALA A 139 -13.44 -14.06 -3.64
CA ALA A 139 -12.44 -13.03 -3.43
C ALA A 139 -13.09 -11.66 -3.22
N ALA A 140 -14.03 -11.26 -4.07
CA ALA A 140 -14.69 -9.96 -3.97
C ALA A 140 -15.41 -9.77 -2.64
N ARG A 141 -16.15 -10.78 -2.15
CA ARG A 141 -16.81 -10.71 -0.84
C ARG A 141 -15.81 -10.58 0.30
N ALA A 142 -14.70 -11.33 0.26
CA ALA A 142 -13.68 -11.26 1.31
C ALA A 142 -13.01 -9.87 1.34
N TYR A 143 -12.62 -9.35 0.18
CA TYR A 143 -12.01 -8.03 0.07
C TYR A 143 -12.98 -6.89 0.42
N TRP A 144 -14.26 -7.05 0.11
CA TRP A 144 -15.30 -6.10 0.52
C TRP A 144 -15.52 -6.10 2.03
N ARG A 145 -15.65 -7.28 2.64
CA ARG A 145 -15.74 -7.42 4.11
C ARG A 145 -14.51 -6.83 4.79
N PHE A 146 -13.32 -7.07 4.24
CA PHE A 146 -12.09 -6.50 4.75
C PHE A 146 -12.10 -4.97 4.72
N PHE A 147 -12.57 -4.36 3.61
CA PHE A 147 -12.74 -2.92 3.50
C PHE A 147 -13.65 -2.36 4.60
N CYS A 148 -14.82 -2.97 4.83
CA CYS A 148 -15.73 -2.55 5.90
C CYS A 148 -15.07 -2.63 7.30
N VAL A 149 -14.37 -3.73 7.60
CA VAL A 149 -13.69 -3.92 8.90
C VAL A 149 -12.54 -2.91 9.08
N GLU A 150 -11.78 -2.59 8.03
CA GLU A 150 -10.74 -1.55 8.10
C GLU A 150 -11.29 -0.18 8.51
N HIS A 151 -12.58 0.09 8.26
CA HIS A 151 -13.27 1.32 8.65
C HIS A 151 -14.11 1.14 9.93
N GLY A 152 -13.82 0.11 10.74
CA GLY A 152 -14.47 -0.11 12.04
C GLY A 152 -15.92 -0.57 11.94
N GLU A 153 -16.40 -0.95 10.75
CA GLU A 153 -17.75 -1.47 10.58
C GLU A 153 -17.78 -2.95 11.02
N ILE A 154 -18.65 -3.26 11.98
CA ILE A 154 -18.94 -4.64 12.40
C ILE A 154 -20.24 -5.05 11.68
N PRO A 155 -20.20 -5.97 10.70
CA PRO A 155 -21.42 -6.39 10.02
C PRO A 155 -22.33 -7.15 11.00
N ALA A 156 -23.39 -6.50 11.47
CA ALA A 156 -24.39 -7.14 12.33
C ALA A 156 -25.28 -8.13 11.56
N ASP A 157 -25.35 -8.01 10.23
CA ASP A 157 -26.11 -8.90 9.33
C ASP A 157 -25.37 -9.12 8.01
N SER A 158 -25.43 -10.36 7.49
CA SER A 158 -24.80 -10.78 6.22
C SER A 158 -25.37 -10.05 4.97
N SER A 159 -26.54 -9.42 5.10
CA SER A 159 -27.19 -8.62 4.05
C SER A 159 -26.59 -7.22 3.89
N ALA A 160 -26.01 -6.63 4.95
CA ALA A 160 -25.33 -5.33 4.90
C ALA A 160 -23.98 -5.39 4.14
N THR A 161 -23.44 -6.60 3.95
CA THR A 161 -22.20 -6.88 3.21
C THR A 161 -22.44 -7.31 1.76
N SER A 162 -23.66 -7.12 1.23
CA SER A 162 -23.92 -7.47 -0.16
C SER A 162 -23.03 -6.63 -1.07
N LEU A 163 -22.27 -7.29 -1.95
CA LEU A 163 -21.50 -6.64 -3.02
C LEU A 163 -22.41 -5.93 -4.04
N SER A 164 -23.74 -6.00 -3.84
CA SER A 164 -24.75 -5.49 -4.74
C SER A 164 -25.22 -4.10 -4.34
N LYS A 165 -24.79 -3.14 -5.18
CA LYS A 165 -25.25 -1.75 -5.33
C LYS A 165 -24.96 -0.80 -4.17
N GLY A 166 -24.04 0.12 -4.41
CA GLY A 166 -24.10 1.42 -3.75
C GLY A 166 -22.77 2.15 -3.71
N THR A 167 -22.82 3.43 -4.02
CA THR A 167 -21.92 4.38 -3.39
C THR A 167 -22.22 4.35 -1.89
N ILE A 168 -21.22 4.10 -1.06
CA ILE A 168 -21.28 4.21 0.40
C ILE A 168 -20.58 5.49 0.79
N ALA A 169 -21.16 6.26 1.70
CA ALA A 169 -20.53 7.40 2.34
C ALA A 169 -20.75 7.26 3.84
N ASN A 170 -19.68 7.20 4.62
CA ASN A 170 -19.77 6.97 6.06
C ASN A 170 -18.62 7.63 6.83
N SER A 171 -18.82 7.79 8.13
CA SER A 171 -17.81 8.20 9.11
C SER A 171 -17.24 6.99 9.83
N PHE A 172 -15.98 7.06 10.23
CA PHE A 172 -15.32 5.99 10.98
C PHE A 172 -14.40 6.54 12.06
N SER A 173 -14.13 5.71 13.05
CA SER A 173 -13.13 5.96 14.08
C SER A 173 -12.42 4.65 14.38
N LEU A 174 -11.10 4.64 14.23
CA LEU A 174 -10.26 3.47 14.39
C LEU A 174 -9.17 3.77 15.42
N ARG A 175 -9.06 2.87 16.41
CA ARG A 175 -7.93 2.83 17.33
C ARG A 175 -7.30 1.45 17.27
N LEU A 176 -6.06 1.40 16.82
CA LEU A 176 -5.26 0.18 16.73
C LEU A 176 -4.06 0.30 17.68
N GLU A 177 -3.93 -0.68 18.57
CA GLU A 177 -2.76 -0.86 19.39
C GLU A 177 -2.13 -2.21 19.06
N PHE A 178 -0.90 -2.20 18.53
CA PHE A 178 -0.22 -3.43 18.13
C PHE A 178 1.29 -3.33 18.31
N GLU A 179 1.87 -4.30 19.03
CA GLU A 179 3.31 -4.36 19.33
C GLU A 179 3.89 -3.02 19.83
N GLY A 180 3.16 -2.35 20.73
CA GLY A 180 3.54 -1.07 21.33
C GLY A 180 3.39 0.15 20.42
N LEU A 181 2.88 -0.01 19.21
CA LEU A 181 2.52 1.12 18.33
C LEU A 181 1.03 1.41 18.47
N VAL A 182 0.71 2.67 18.78
CA VAL A 182 -0.66 3.17 18.79
C VAL A 182 -0.91 3.96 17.50
N SER A 183 -2.02 3.67 16.85
CA SER A 183 -2.57 4.46 15.75
C SER A 183 -4.04 4.77 16.04
N GLU A 184 -4.42 6.03 15.95
CA GLU A 184 -5.75 6.53 16.25
C GLU A 184 -6.12 7.56 15.20
N VAL A 185 -7.16 7.22 14.44
CA VAL A 185 -7.61 7.98 13.27
C VAL A 185 -9.13 8.02 13.25
N SER A 186 -9.70 9.16 12.91
CA SER A 186 -11.13 9.32 12.72
C SER A 186 -11.38 10.08 11.43
N GLY A 187 -12.33 9.64 10.63
CA GLY A 187 -12.48 10.18 9.30
C GLY A 187 -13.82 9.94 8.67
N LYS A 188 -13.91 10.35 7.42
CA LYS A 188 -15.04 10.17 6.52
C LYS A 188 -14.53 9.56 5.24
N TYR A 189 -15.28 8.63 4.67
CA TYR A 189 -14.94 8.02 3.39
C TYR A 189 -16.16 7.93 2.48
N THR A 190 -15.90 7.98 1.17
CA THR A 190 -16.87 7.62 0.14
C THR A 190 -16.27 6.53 -0.73
N CYS A 191 -17.01 5.44 -0.90
CA CYS A 191 -16.62 4.27 -1.67
C CYS A 191 -17.64 3.97 -2.76
N GLN A 192 -17.20 3.53 -3.93
CA GLN A 192 -18.03 3.06 -5.01
C GLN A 192 -17.53 1.71 -5.51
N VAL A 193 -18.46 0.76 -5.63
CA VAL A 193 -18.21 -0.58 -6.20
C VAL A 193 -18.81 -0.64 -7.59
N ASN A 194 -17.98 -0.99 -8.57
CA ASN A 194 -18.38 -1.23 -9.95
C ASN A 194 -18.16 -2.70 -10.28
N VAL A 195 -19.20 -3.34 -10.79
CA VAL A 195 -19.20 -4.76 -11.14
C VAL A 195 -19.38 -4.88 -12.65
N ASP A 196 -18.37 -5.41 -13.32
CA ASP A 196 -18.38 -5.85 -14.72
C ASP A 196 -18.37 -7.40 -14.74
N GLU A 197 -18.54 -8.02 -15.93
CA GLU A 197 -18.65 -9.49 -16.06
C GLU A 197 -17.44 -10.27 -15.51
N ASP A 198 -16.23 -9.79 -15.79
CA ASP A 198 -14.97 -10.46 -15.40
C ASP A 198 -14.15 -9.67 -14.38
N LYS A 199 -14.67 -8.53 -13.91
CA LYS A 199 -13.91 -7.55 -13.13
C LYS A 199 -14.78 -6.83 -12.12
N ILE A 200 -14.27 -6.70 -10.91
CA ILE A 200 -14.86 -5.89 -9.85
C ILE A 200 -13.86 -4.81 -9.44
N THR A 201 -14.31 -3.56 -9.40
CA THR A 201 -13.48 -2.42 -9.00
C THR A 201 -14.12 -1.72 -7.82
N ILE A 202 -13.39 -1.66 -6.70
CA ILE A 202 -13.75 -0.90 -5.49
C ILE A 202 -12.87 0.34 -5.49
N THR A 203 -13.47 1.54 -5.51
CA THR A 203 -12.76 2.81 -5.53
C THR A 203 -13.24 3.68 -4.39
N TRP A 204 -12.33 4.24 -3.60
CA TRP A 204 -12.72 5.08 -2.47
C TRP A 204 -11.77 6.25 -2.25
N VAL A 205 -12.32 7.28 -1.63
CA VAL A 205 -11.61 8.46 -1.15
C VAL A 205 -11.96 8.67 0.31
N GLU A 206 -10.96 9.04 1.09
CA GLU A 206 -11.01 9.07 2.54
C GLU A 206 -10.27 10.32 3.04
N HIS A 207 -10.89 11.05 3.97
CA HIS A 207 -10.28 12.16 4.70
C HIS A 207 -10.31 11.80 6.18
N ALA A 208 -9.16 11.80 6.85
CA ALA A 208 -9.09 11.36 8.24
C ALA A 208 -8.13 12.21 9.06
N ASP A 209 -8.62 12.66 10.21
CA ASP A 209 -7.81 13.29 11.23
C ASP A 209 -6.96 12.23 11.94
N VAL A 210 -5.69 12.55 12.12
CA VAL A 210 -4.68 11.66 12.69
C VAL A 210 -4.32 12.18 14.07
N LEU A 211 -4.78 11.49 15.11
CA LEU A 211 -4.40 11.79 16.50
C LEU A 211 -3.08 11.11 16.84
N ALA A 212 -2.94 9.85 16.44
CA ALA A 212 -1.70 9.10 16.56
C ALA A 212 -1.50 8.19 15.34
N PHE A 213 -0.26 8.02 14.92
CA PHE A 213 0.08 7.04 13.91
C PHE A 213 1.46 6.48 14.20
N GLY A 214 1.57 5.14 14.23
CA GLY A 214 2.84 4.45 14.46
C GLY A 214 3.60 4.90 15.72
N GLY A 215 2.88 5.23 16.78
CA GLY A 215 3.44 5.68 18.06
C GLY A 215 3.87 7.15 18.11
N VAL A 216 3.56 7.93 17.08
CA VAL A 216 3.77 9.39 17.06
C VAL A 216 2.41 10.08 17.17
N VAL A 217 2.30 11.05 18.08
CA VAL A 217 1.11 11.89 18.23
C VAL A 217 1.23 13.08 17.30
N PHE A 218 0.16 13.40 16.59
CA PHE A 218 0.09 14.54 15.70
C PHE A 218 -0.98 15.52 16.18
N ASN A 219 -0.76 16.80 15.91
CA ASN A 219 -1.74 17.84 16.14
C ASN A 219 -2.02 18.54 14.81
N GLY A 220 -3.29 18.63 14.41
CA GLY A 220 -3.70 19.25 13.16
C GLY A 220 -3.17 18.54 11.91
N LEU A 221 -2.95 17.22 11.96
CA LEU A 221 -2.67 16.38 10.79
C LEU A 221 -3.96 15.69 10.32
N GLN A 222 -4.25 15.84 9.04
CA GLN A 222 -5.22 15.04 8.31
C GLN A 222 -4.47 14.27 7.22
N TYR A 223 -4.86 13.04 6.92
CA TYR A 223 -4.49 12.45 5.64
C TYR A 223 -5.67 12.48 4.68
N GLN A 224 -5.35 12.66 3.41
CA GLN A 224 -6.27 12.44 2.31
C GLN A 224 -5.79 11.23 1.53
N LYS A 225 -6.64 10.23 1.45
CA LYS A 225 -6.33 8.96 0.81
C LYS A 225 -7.23 8.72 -0.37
N ARG A 226 -6.62 8.33 -1.48
CA ARG A 226 -7.26 7.89 -2.71
C ARG A 226 -6.83 6.46 -2.96
N ALA A 227 -7.78 5.57 -3.15
CA ALA A 227 -7.45 4.17 -3.28
C ALA A 227 -8.41 3.45 -4.23
N SER A 228 -7.87 2.41 -4.86
CA SER A 228 -8.63 1.52 -5.70
C SER A 228 -8.15 0.10 -5.56
N MET A 229 -9.09 -0.82 -5.71
CA MET A 229 -8.84 -2.24 -5.74
C MET A 229 -9.58 -2.81 -6.94
N THR A 230 -8.86 -3.54 -7.77
CA THR A 230 -9.43 -4.27 -8.90
C THR A 230 -9.21 -5.75 -8.70
N LEU A 231 -10.29 -6.51 -8.80
CA LEU A 231 -10.29 -7.96 -8.84
C LEU A 231 -10.66 -8.40 -10.25
N CYS A 232 -9.82 -9.23 -10.88
CA CYS A 232 -10.05 -9.78 -12.21
C CYS A 232 -9.94 -11.30 -12.18
N ARG A 233 -10.79 -12.00 -12.94
CA ARG A 233 -10.62 -13.44 -13.18
C ARG A 233 -9.30 -13.69 -13.91
N VAL A 234 -8.58 -14.75 -13.53
CA VAL A 234 -7.46 -15.24 -14.33
C VAL A 234 -8.01 -15.93 -15.57
N LEU A 235 -7.84 -15.35 -16.75
CA LEU A 235 -8.23 -16.01 -18.00
C LEU A 235 -7.36 -17.26 -18.20
N ARG A 236 -7.99 -18.45 -18.29
CA ARG A 236 -7.32 -19.68 -18.71
C ARG A 236 -7.59 -19.89 -20.20
N GLU A 237 -6.54 -20.16 -20.97
CA GLU A 237 -6.68 -20.62 -22.35
C GLU A 237 -7.12 -22.10 -22.34
N GLY A 238 -8.26 -22.41 -22.95
CA GLY A 238 -8.76 -23.77 -23.16
C GLY A 238 -10.27 -23.96 -22.86
N PRO A 239 -10.96 -24.89 -23.54
CA PRO A 239 -12.39 -25.10 -23.36
C PRO A 239 -12.71 -25.73 -21.98
N GLY A 240 -13.65 -25.13 -21.24
CA GLY A 240 -14.36 -25.78 -20.12
C GLY A 240 -13.90 -25.47 -18.69
N ASN A 241 -12.94 -24.57 -18.45
CA ASN A 241 -12.50 -24.27 -17.08
C ASN A 241 -12.99 -22.90 -16.59
N GLN A 242 -13.91 -22.89 -15.63
CA GLN A 242 -14.15 -21.71 -14.79
C GLN A 242 -12.84 -21.33 -14.08
N SER A 243 -12.50 -20.04 -14.06
CA SER A 243 -11.29 -19.59 -13.38
C SER A 243 -11.43 -19.75 -11.87
N THR A 244 -10.53 -20.53 -11.28
CA THR A 244 -10.47 -20.77 -9.82
C THR A 244 -9.54 -19.78 -9.11
N SER A 245 -9.10 -18.73 -9.79
CA SER A 245 -8.13 -17.77 -9.25
C SER A 245 -8.45 -16.36 -9.67
N THR A 246 -8.14 -15.43 -8.78
CA THR A 246 -8.44 -14.00 -8.96
C THR A 246 -7.17 -13.21 -8.80
N VAL A 247 -6.88 -12.33 -9.76
CA VAL A 247 -5.81 -11.35 -9.62
C VAL A 247 -6.39 -10.12 -8.94
N VAL A 248 -5.73 -9.67 -7.88
CA VAL A 248 -6.10 -8.48 -7.13
C VAL A 248 -5.00 -7.45 -7.28
N HIS A 249 -5.38 -6.28 -7.78
CA HIS A 249 -4.52 -5.11 -7.87
C HIS A 249 -5.05 -4.05 -6.92
N THR A 250 -4.17 -3.52 -6.07
CA THR A 250 -4.48 -2.40 -5.19
C THR A 250 -3.55 -1.24 -5.48
N TYR A 251 -4.12 -0.05 -5.44
CA TYR A 251 -3.43 1.22 -5.48
C TYR A 251 -3.90 2.04 -4.30
N PHE A 252 -2.94 2.59 -3.57
CA PHE A 252 -3.18 3.55 -2.49
C PHE A 252 -2.28 4.75 -2.70
N GLN A 253 -2.86 5.93 -2.54
CA GLN A 253 -2.17 7.20 -2.49
C GLN A 253 -2.64 7.94 -1.24
N THR A 254 -1.71 8.34 -0.38
CA THR A 254 -1.99 9.05 0.86
C THR A 254 -1.17 10.32 0.90
N ILE A 255 -1.82 11.45 1.17
CA ILE A 255 -1.23 12.77 1.20
C ILE A 255 -1.46 13.36 2.60
N PRO A 256 -0.41 13.70 3.35
CA PRO A 256 -0.55 14.41 4.62
C PRO A 256 -0.91 15.88 4.36
N VAL A 257 -1.91 16.37 5.07
CA VAL A 257 -2.44 17.72 4.99
C VAL A 257 -2.44 18.29 6.40
N PHE A 258 -1.73 19.41 6.57
CA PHE A 258 -1.60 20.05 7.88
C PHE A 258 -2.49 21.28 7.97
N HIS A 259 -3.12 21.47 9.13
CA HIS A 259 -3.83 22.70 9.45
C HIS A 259 -2.87 23.91 9.36
N ASP A 260 -3.41 25.08 8.99
CA ASP A 260 -2.60 26.27 8.74
C ASP A 260 -1.90 26.83 9.98
N SER A 261 -2.41 26.51 11.17
CA SER A 261 -1.77 26.86 12.44
C SER A 261 -0.50 26.08 12.74
N ILE A 262 -0.18 25.02 11.99
CA ILE A 262 1.01 24.20 12.21
C ILE A 262 2.21 24.88 11.54
N ALA A 263 3.19 25.28 12.34
CA ALA A 263 4.38 25.99 11.86
C ALA A 263 5.47 25.04 11.30
N ASP A 264 5.59 23.85 11.87
CA ASP A 264 6.63 22.86 11.61
C ASP A 264 6.22 21.77 10.59
N LYS A 265 5.45 22.15 9.56
CA LYS A 265 4.86 21.23 8.57
C LYS A 265 5.89 20.26 7.95
N LEU A 266 7.12 20.72 7.68
CA LEU A 266 8.18 19.86 7.13
C LEU A 266 8.61 18.75 8.10
N GLN A 267 8.83 19.10 9.37
CA GLN A 267 9.23 18.14 10.41
C GLN A 267 8.11 17.15 10.69
N GLN A 268 6.87 17.62 10.75
CA GLN A 268 5.69 16.78 10.93
C GLN A 268 5.49 15.83 9.75
N THR A 269 5.74 16.29 8.51
CA THR A 269 5.70 15.44 7.32
C THR A 269 6.74 14.32 7.42
N GLN A 270 7.98 14.64 7.81
CA GLN A 270 9.02 13.63 8.00
C GLN A 270 8.63 12.62 9.08
N ALA A 271 8.10 13.09 10.22
CA ALA A 271 7.63 12.22 11.30
C ALA A 271 6.50 11.29 10.85
N PHE A 272 5.58 11.78 10.01
CA PHE A 272 4.52 10.97 9.42
C PHE A 272 5.06 9.89 8.48
N VAL A 273 5.99 10.25 7.59
CA VAL A 273 6.65 9.30 6.67
C VAL A 273 7.42 8.23 7.45
N ASP A 274 8.22 8.62 8.44
CA ASP A 274 9.01 7.71 9.27
C ASP A 274 8.10 6.76 10.06
N SER A 275 7.00 7.28 10.59
CA SER A 275 5.97 6.50 11.28
C SER A 275 5.31 5.48 10.34
N ALA A 276 4.99 5.89 9.12
CA ALA A 276 4.44 5.01 8.09
C ALA A 276 5.41 3.87 7.75
N TYR A 277 6.70 4.16 7.56
CA TYR A 277 7.71 3.13 7.30
C TYR A 277 7.86 2.15 8.45
N ARG A 278 7.96 2.67 9.68
CA ARG A 278 8.10 1.86 10.89
C ARG A 278 6.93 0.91 11.08
N SER A 279 5.72 1.38 10.79
CA SER A 279 4.47 0.63 11.01
C SER A 279 4.13 -0.30 9.86
N HIS A 280 4.64 -0.05 8.65
CA HIS A 280 4.26 -0.75 7.43
C HIS A 280 4.42 -2.27 7.53
N SER A 281 5.58 -2.76 7.99
CA SER A 281 5.83 -4.22 8.08
C SER A 281 4.88 -4.92 9.06
N LYS A 282 4.52 -4.26 10.17
CA LYS A 282 3.61 -4.78 11.19
C LYS A 282 2.17 -4.76 10.70
N LEU A 283 1.72 -3.63 10.15
CA LEU A 283 0.39 -3.50 9.55
C LEU A 283 0.19 -4.49 8.40
N ASN A 284 1.22 -4.70 7.58
CA ASN A 284 1.18 -5.69 6.51
C ASN A 284 0.90 -7.10 7.04
N LYS A 285 1.55 -7.52 8.14
CA LYS A 285 1.30 -8.84 8.75
C LYS A 285 -0.15 -8.99 9.23
N ILE A 286 -0.68 -7.99 9.97
CA ILE A 286 -2.06 -8.00 10.48
C ILE A 286 -3.04 -8.12 9.34
N VAL A 287 -2.85 -7.30 8.31
CA VAL A 287 -3.73 -7.21 7.15
C VAL A 287 -3.71 -8.50 6.35
N CYS A 288 -2.54 -9.05 6.07
CA CYS A 288 -2.41 -10.33 5.37
C CYS A 288 -3.06 -11.48 6.15
N GLN A 289 -2.88 -11.52 7.48
CA GLN A 289 -3.51 -12.54 8.32
C GLN A 289 -5.04 -12.41 8.31
N HIS A 290 -5.56 -11.19 8.47
CA HIS A 290 -7.00 -10.96 8.51
C HIS A 290 -7.66 -11.25 7.16
N MET A 291 -7.05 -10.80 6.07
CA MET A 291 -7.49 -11.10 4.71
C MET A 291 -7.46 -12.61 4.41
N SER A 292 -6.41 -13.32 4.84
CA SER A 292 -6.35 -14.78 4.68
C SER A 292 -7.51 -15.48 5.38
N ASN A 293 -7.87 -15.05 6.60
CA ASN A 293 -8.99 -15.63 7.33
C ASN A 293 -10.32 -15.35 6.62
N LEU A 294 -10.53 -14.12 6.15
CA LEU A 294 -11.75 -13.73 5.43
C LEU A 294 -11.93 -14.50 4.12
N LEU A 295 -10.84 -14.72 3.37
CA LEU A 295 -10.87 -15.53 2.15
C LEU A 295 -11.32 -16.97 2.43
N LEU A 296 -10.76 -17.59 3.49
CA LEU A 296 -11.14 -18.95 3.90
C LEU A 296 -12.59 -19.01 4.39
N GLU A 297 -13.05 -18.02 5.15
CA GLU A 297 -14.44 -17.95 5.61
C GLU A 297 -15.42 -17.84 4.44
N GLU A 298 -15.15 -16.98 3.47
CA GLU A 298 -16.02 -16.78 2.31
C GLU A 298 -16.02 -17.97 1.36
N ASP A 299 -14.90 -18.67 1.24
CA ASP A 299 -14.80 -19.93 0.48
C ASP A 299 -15.59 -21.06 1.15
N TRP A 300 -15.47 -21.17 2.48
CA TRP A 300 -16.24 -22.14 3.26
C TRP A 300 -17.75 -21.91 3.10
N LYS A 301 -18.20 -20.66 3.21
CA LYS A 301 -19.61 -20.29 2.98
C LYS A 301 -20.06 -20.61 1.56
N ALA A 302 -19.22 -20.36 0.56
CA ALA A 302 -19.57 -20.66 -0.84
C ALA A 302 -19.63 -22.17 -1.13
N THR A 303 -18.86 -22.98 -0.41
CA THR A 303 -18.76 -24.43 -0.63
C THR A 303 -19.81 -25.21 0.15
N PHE A 304 -20.15 -24.78 1.37
CA PHE A 304 -20.98 -25.55 2.32
C PHE A 304 -22.20 -24.80 2.85
N GLY A 305 -22.35 -23.52 2.53
CA GLY A 305 -23.44 -22.65 3.00
C GLY A 305 -24.66 -22.60 2.10
#